data_AF-A0A424YVH0-F1
#
_entry.id   AF-A0A424YVH0-F1
#
_cell.length_a   1.000
_cell.length_b   1.000
_cell.length_c   1.000
_cell.angle_alpha   90.00
_cell.angle_beta   90.00
_cell.angle_gamma   90.00
#
_symmetry.space_group_name_H-M   'P 1'
#
loop_
_entity.id
_entity.type
_entity.pdbx_description
1 polymer ?
#
loop_
_entity_poly.entity_id
_entity_poly.type
_entity_poly.pdbx_seq_one_letter_code
_entity_poly.pdbx_strand_id
1 'polypeptide(L)'
;RGVYTCLSPQEVRFPRYTADEIKEILAPRVKAAVRPGVVPQPVLDEIVRQTEKAGDLRVGLELLRRAVLSAERAGRSAVVIEDIGVFGGGGC
;
A
#
# COMPACT_ATOMS: atom_id res chain seq x y z
N ARG A 1 8.32 37.61 27.69
CA ARG A 1 7.00 37.51 27.03
C ARG A 1 7.25 36.85 25.67
N GLY A 2 6.94 35.56 25.53
CA GLY A 2 7.18 34.82 24.29
C GLY A 2 6.11 35.17 23.25
N VAL A 3 6.53 35.45 22.03
CA VAL A 3 5.63 35.72 20.91
C VAL A 3 5.21 34.38 20.28
N TYR A 4 3.95 34.00 20.46
CA TYR A 4 3.32 32.91 19.71
C TYR A 4 2.79 33.53 18.42
N THR A 5 3.53 33.40 17.33
CA THR A 5 3.03 33.72 16.00
C THR A 5 2.11 32.59 15.54
N CYS A 6 1.13 32.89 14.68
CA CYS A 6 0.08 31.97 14.23
C CYS A 6 0.59 30.68 13.54
N LEU A 7 1.91 30.57 13.32
CA LEU A 7 2.61 29.41 12.78
C LEU A 7 3.62 28.85 13.80
N SER A 8 3.20 28.71 15.05
CA SER A 8 4.01 28.03 16.07
C SER A 8 4.10 26.53 15.72
N PRO A 9 5.30 25.93 15.59
CA PRO A 9 5.45 24.53 15.20
C PRO A 9 4.80 23.63 16.26
N GLN A 10 3.69 22.99 15.92
CA GLN A 10 3.16 21.89 16.72
C GLN A 10 3.76 20.58 16.19
N GLU A 11 4.36 19.80 17.09
CA GLU A 11 4.85 18.46 16.77
C GLU A 11 3.65 17.53 16.57
N VAL A 12 3.38 17.16 15.31
CA VAL A 12 2.40 16.13 14.97
C VAL A 12 3.16 14.82 14.78
N ARG A 13 2.79 13.78 15.54
CA ARG A 13 3.39 12.45 15.43
C ARG A 13 2.59 11.58 14.47
N PHE A 14 3.30 10.94 13.55
CA PHE A 14 2.75 9.95 12.63
C PHE A 14 3.32 8.57 13.01
N PRO A 15 2.64 7.83 13.92
CA PRO A 15 3.05 6.47 14.25
C PRO A 15 2.96 5.58 13.01
N ARG A 16 3.64 4.43 13.06
CA ARG A 16 3.54 3.42 11.99
C ARG A 16 2.11 2.91 11.96
N TYR A 17 1.56 2.80 10.75
CA TYR A 17 0.27 2.19 10.54
C TYR A 17 0.34 0.70 10.85
N THR A 18 -0.69 0.19 11.52
CA THR A 18 -0.88 -1.25 11.73
C THR A 18 -1.34 -1.92 10.44
N ALA A 19 -1.17 -3.24 10.33
CA ALA A 19 -1.67 -4.01 9.18
C ALA A 19 -3.16 -3.78 8.91
N ASP A 20 -3.96 -3.68 9.97
CA ASP A 20 -5.41 -3.46 9.87
C ASP A 20 -5.74 -2.08 9.29
N GLU A 21 -5.10 -1.02 9.79
CA GLU A 21 -5.26 0.33 9.24
C GLU A 21 -4.79 0.40 7.78
N ILE A 22 -3.68 -0.26 7.44
CA ILE A 22 -3.20 -0.33 6.06
C ILE A 22 -4.25 -0.99 5.17
N LYS A 23 -4.87 -2.07 5.64
CA LYS A 23 -5.94 -2.78 4.91
C LYS A 23 -7.18 -1.91 4.73
N GLU A 24 -7.61 -1.23 5.79
CA GLU A 24 -8.74 -0.28 5.78
C GLU A 24 -8.50 0.88 4.79
N ILE A 25 -7.25 1.35 4.67
CA ILE A 25 -6.87 2.42 3.75
C ILE A 25 -6.78 1.92 2.29
N LEU A 26 -6.23 0.73 2.07
CA LEU A 26 -5.99 0.19 0.73
C LEU A 26 -7.26 -0.40 0.09
N ALA A 27 -8.09 -1.11 0.85
CA ALA A 27 -9.30 -1.76 0.35
C ALA A 27 -10.24 -0.85 -0.47
N PRO A 28 -10.65 0.35 0.03
CA PRO A 28 -11.51 1.24 -0.74
C PRO A 28 -10.81 1.83 -1.96
N ARG A 29 -9.49 2.05 -1.89
CA ARG A 29 -8.71 2.57 -3.02
C ARG A 29 -8.55 1.54 -4.13
N VAL A 30 -8.30 0.29 -3.78
CA VAL A 30 -8.29 -0.84 -4.71
C VAL A 30 -9.65 -0.93 -5.39
N LYS A 31 -10.74 -0.92 -4.61
CA LYS A 31 -12.11 -0.98 -5.15
C LYS A 31 -12.44 0.18 -6.10
N ALA A 32 -11.86 1.36 -5.89
CA ALA A 32 -12.02 2.51 -6.78
C ALA A 32 -11.10 2.45 -8.02
N ALA A 33 -9.92 1.84 -7.89
CA ALA A 33 -8.90 1.80 -8.95
C ALA A 33 -9.10 0.63 -9.94
N VAL A 34 -9.64 -0.50 -9.48
CA VAL A 34 -9.83 -1.72 -10.30
C VAL A 34 -11.28 -2.21 -10.28
N ARG A 35 -11.65 -2.99 -11.29
CA ARG A 35 -12.96 -3.65 -11.33
C ARG A 35 -13.12 -4.63 -10.15
N PRO A 36 -14.34 -4.82 -9.64
CA PRO A 36 -14.60 -5.82 -8.61
C PRO A 36 -14.20 -7.21 -9.12
N GLY A 37 -13.45 -7.96 -8.31
CA GLY A 37 -12.95 -9.31 -8.64
C GLY A 37 -11.54 -9.35 -9.23
N VAL A 38 -10.90 -8.20 -9.50
CA VAL A 38 -9.53 -8.16 -10.03
C VAL A 38 -8.49 -8.49 -8.96
N VAL A 39 -8.69 -8.02 -7.72
CA VAL A 39 -7.76 -8.26 -6.61
C VAL A 39 -8.45 -9.17 -5.58
N PRO A 40 -8.07 -10.45 -5.48
CA PRO A 40 -8.62 -11.33 -4.46
C PRO A 40 -8.09 -10.95 -3.07
N GLN A 41 -8.88 -11.19 -2.02
CA GLN A 41 -8.48 -10.91 -0.64
C GLN A 41 -7.08 -11.45 -0.24
N PRO A 42 -6.67 -12.70 -0.57
CA PRO A 42 -5.33 -13.18 -0.23
C PRO A 42 -4.18 -12.34 -0.81
N VAL A 43 -4.37 -11.74 -1.99
CA VAL A 43 -3.37 -10.85 -2.61
C VAL A 43 -3.30 -9.53 -1.83
N LEU A 44 -4.45 -8.99 -1.41
CA LEU A 44 -4.50 -7.78 -0.60
C LEU A 44 -3.84 -8.00 0.77
N ASP A 45 -4.11 -9.13 1.43
CA ASP A 45 -3.51 -9.49 2.72
C ASP A 45 -1.97 -9.64 2.63
N GLU A 46 -1.44 -10.18 1.52
CA GLU A 46 0.00 -10.25 1.29
C GLU A 46 0.64 -8.87 1.07
N ILE A 47 -0.01 -7.99 0.30
CA ILE A 47 0.45 -6.60 0.10
C ILE A 47 0.47 -5.86 1.44
N VAL A 48 -0.56 -6.03 2.27
CA VAL A 48 -0.64 -5.43 3.62
C VAL A 48 0.53 -5.91 4.48
N ARG A 49 0.83 -7.21 4.51
CA ARG A 49 1.98 -7.76 5.26
C ARG A 49 3.32 -7.19 4.80
N GLN A 50 3.53 -7.05 3.49
CA GLN A 50 4.77 -6.45 2.97
C GLN A 50 4.85 -4.96 3.28
N THR A 51 3.73 -4.25 3.25
CA THR A 51 3.65 -2.82 3.59
C THR A 51 3.92 -2.59 5.07
N GLU A 52 3.39 -3.43 5.95
CA GLU A 52 3.64 -3.40 7.40
C GLU A 52 5.14 -3.61 7.68
N LYS A 53 5.75 -4.62 7.04
CA LYS A 53 7.21 -4.86 7.14
C LYS A 53 8.04 -3.67 6.65
N ALA A 54 7.61 -3.03 5.56
CA ALA A 54 8.28 -1.85 5.02
C ALA A 54 8.07 -0.60 5.90
N GLY A 55 6.95 -0.53 6.62
CA GLY A 55 6.59 0.62 7.47
C GLY A 55 6.19 1.88 6.69
N ASP A 56 6.01 1.78 5.37
CA ASP A 56 5.62 2.90 4.50
C ASP A 56 4.44 2.50 3.59
N LEU A 57 3.31 3.19 3.75
CA LEU A 57 2.11 3.01 2.92
C LEU A 57 2.36 3.22 1.43
N ARG A 58 3.34 4.04 1.06
CA ARG A 58 3.69 4.28 -0.36
C ARG A 58 4.15 3.01 -1.04
N VAL A 59 4.85 2.13 -0.30
CA VAL A 59 5.28 0.83 -0.81
C VAL A 59 4.07 -0.05 -1.12
N GLY A 60 3.05 -0.06 -0.24
CA GLY A 60 1.83 -0.82 -0.47
C GLY A 60 1.08 -0.39 -1.74
N LEU A 61 0.97 0.92 -1.98
CA LEU A 61 0.37 1.43 -3.21
C LEU A 61 1.20 1.07 -4.45
N GLU A 62 2.53 1.17 -4.37
CA GLU A 62 3.40 0.83 -5.50
C GLU A 62 3.37 -0.67 -5.81
N LEU A 63 3.36 -1.53 -4.78
CA LEU A 63 3.19 -2.98 -4.93
C LEU A 63 1.85 -3.31 -5.60
N LEU A 64 0.77 -2.70 -5.13
CA LEU A 64 -0.56 -2.87 -5.73
C LEU A 64 -0.56 -2.45 -7.20
N ARG A 65 -0.01 -1.27 -7.49
CA ARG A 65 0.07 -0.74 -8.86
C ARG A 65 0.85 -1.68 -9.78
N ARG A 66 2.00 -2.19 -9.31
CA ARG A 66 2.81 -3.16 -10.06
C ARG A 66 2.07 -4.47 -10.29
N ALA A 67 1.42 -5.01 -9.26
CA ALA A 67 0.69 -6.27 -9.36
C ALA A 67 -0.45 -6.19 -10.38
N VAL A 68 -1.20 -5.07 -10.38
CA VAL A 68 -2.25 -4.80 -11.38
C VAL A 68 -1.66 -4.65 -12.78
N LEU A 69 -0.58 -3.88 -12.94
CA LEU A 69 0.11 -3.73 -14.23
C LEU A 69 0.65 -5.05 -14.79
N SER A 70 1.19 -5.92 -13.93
CA SER A 70 1.68 -7.24 -14.32
C SER A 70 0.54 -8.14 -14.78
N ALA A 71 -0.59 -8.14 -14.06
CA ALA A 71 -1.79 -8.88 -14.46
C ALA A 71 -2.34 -8.40 -15.82
N GLU A 72 -2.43 -7.08 -16.02
CA GLU A 72 -2.86 -6.47 -17.28
C GLU A 72 -1.92 -6.83 -18.43
N ARG A 73 -0.60 -6.78 -18.22
CA ARG A 73 0.41 -7.19 -19.22
C ARG A 73 0.31 -8.67 -19.58
N ALA A 74 -0.05 -9.51 -18.63
CA ALA A 74 -0.30 -10.93 -18.86
C ALA A 74 -1.66 -11.21 -19.51
N GLY A 75 -2.48 -10.18 -19.77
CA GLY A 75 -3.85 -10.33 -20.30
C GLY A 75 -4.81 -10.97 -19.30
N ARG A 76 -4.47 -11.00 -18.01
CA ARG A 76 -5.29 -11.59 -16.96
C ARG A 76 -6.16 -10.53 -16.31
N SER A 77 -7.43 -10.86 -16.07
CA SER A 77 -8.35 -9.98 -15.34
C SER A 77 -8.25 -10.12 -13.81
N ALA A 78 -7.40 -11.03 -13.32
CA ALA A 78 -7.19 -11.27 -11.90
C ALA A 78 -5.69 -11.25 -11.56
N VAL A 79 -5.35 -10.55 -10.47
CA VAL A 79 -4.00 -10.48 -9.92
C VAL A 79 -3.71 -11.75 -9.13
N VAL A 80 -2.53 -12.35 -9.33
CA VAL A 80 -2.06 -13.47 -8.52
C VAL A 80 -0.92 -13.05 -7.59
N ILE A 81 -0.66 -13.86 -6.57
CA ILE A 81 0.39 -13.59 -5.57
C ILE A 81 1.77 -13.48 -6.23
N GLU A 82 2.00 -14.22 -7.32
CA GLU A 82 3.24 -14.15 -8.10
C GLU A 82 3.48 -12.79 -8.78
N ASP A 83 2.43 -12.01 -9.05
CA ASP A 83 2.56 -10.66 -9.61
C ASP A 83 3.02 -9.64 -8.54
N ILE A 84 2.94 -10.00 -7.25
CA ILE A 84 3.42 -9.17 -6.14
C ILE A 84 4.94 -9.27 -6.09
N GLY A 85 5.63 -8.26 -6.60
CA GLY A 85 7.09 -8.20 -6.53
C GLY A 85 7.56 -8.26 -5.08
N VAL A 86 8.46 -9.20 -4.77
CA VAL A 86 9.05 -9.33 -3.42
C VAL A 86 9.76 -8.03 -3.07
N PHE A 87 9.29 -7.37 -2.00
CA PHE A 87 9.98 -6.23 -1.42
C PHE A 87 11.26 -6.72 -0.71
N GLY A 88 12.32 -6.97 -1.49
CA GLY A 88 13.57 -7.57 -1.02
C GLY A 88 14.54 -8.07 -2.11
N GLY A 89 14.16 -8.06 -3.39
CA GLY A 89 15.02 -8.50 -4.50
C GLY A 89 16.01 -7.44 -5.03
N GLY A 90 16.41 -6.49 -4.20
CA GLY A 90 17.43 -5.48 -4.51
C GLY A 90 18.74 -5.77 -3.80
N GLY A 91 19.23 -7.01 -3.88
CA GLY A 91 20.62 -7.30 -3.59
C GLY A 91 21.45 -6.85 -4.79
N CYS A 92 22.15 -5.73 -4.64
CA CYS A 92 23.44 -5.57 -5.32
C CYS A 92 24.41 -6.60 -4.75
#